data_AF-A0A968L352-F1
#
_entry.id   AF-A0A968L352-F1
#
_cell.length_a   1.000
_cell.length_b   1.000
_cell.length_c   1.000
_cell.angle_alpha   90.00
_cell.angle_beta   90.00
_cell.angle_gamma   90.00
#
_symmetry.space_group_name_H-M   'P 1'
#
loop_
_entity.id
_entity.type
_entity.pdbx_description
1 polymer ?
#
loop_
_entity_poly.entity_id
_entity_poly.type
_entity_poly.pdbx_seq_one_letter_code
_entity_poly.pdbx_strand_id
1 'polypeptide(L)' 'MGRRLTSLPEAARELGIHESTVRRWIKAGLLPADRIGPGRRYRIARHDLDRLRKSVRNGGPMDR' A
#
# COMPACT_ATOMS: atom_id res chain seq x y z
N MET A 1 -16.50 13.28 -2.61
CA MET A 1 -15.77 12.19 -3.33
C MET A 1 -15.55 11.02 -2.39
N GLY A 2 -16.03 9.82 -2.73
CA GLY A 2 -16.01 8.65 -1.84
C GLY A 2 -14.60 8.20 -1.48
N ARG A 3 -14.37 7.87 -0.19
CA ARG A 3 -13.13 7.22 0.28
C ARG A 3 -13.04 5.84 -0.36
N ARG A 4 -12.33 5.74 -1.49
CA ARG A 4 -12.02 4.44 -2.10
C ARG A 4 -10.95 3.76 -1.26
N LEU A 5 -11.33 2.68 -0.61
CA LEU A 5 -10.41 1.77 0.07
C LEU A 5 -10.04 0.65 -0.89
N THR A 6 -8.76 0.46 -1.12
CA THR A 6 -8.25 -0.61 -1.99
C THR A 6 -7.69 -1.74 -1.16
N SER A 7 -7.75 -2.97 -1.68
CA SER A 7 -7.17 -4.14 -1.02
C SER A 7 -5.66 -4.20 -1.28
N LEU A 8 -4.92 -4.92 -0.44
CA LEU A 8 -3.47 -5.16 -0.65
C LEU A 8 -3.10 -5.66 -2.07
N PRO A 9 -3.76 -6.68 -2.64
CA PRO A 9 -3.45 -7.13 -4.01
C PRO A 9 -3.72 -6.04 -5.05
N GLU A 10 -4.78 -5.27 -4.87
CA GLU A 10 -5.15 -4.20 -5.80
C GLU A 10 -4.14 -3.05 -5.73
N ALA A 11 -3.75 -2.65 -4.53
CA ALA A 11 -2.68 -1.69 -4.28
C ALA A 11 -1.37 -2.10 -4.95
N ALA A 12 -0.99 -3.37 -4.83
CA ALA A 12 0.22 -3.91 -5.43
C ALA A 12 0.16 -3.84 -6.97
N ARG A 13 -0.97 -4.24 -7.57
CA ARG A 13 -1.19 -4.16 -9.01
C ARG A 13 -1.15 -2.73 -9.54
N GLU A 14 -1.77 -1.78 -8.83
CA GLU A 14 -1.76 -0.37 -9.23
C GLU A 14 -0.38 0.29 -9.13
N LEU A 15 0.40 -0.11 -8.13
CA LEU A 15 1.77 0.35 -7.96
C LEU A 15 2.77 -0.39 -8.87
N GLY A 16 2.37 -1.51 -9.48
CA GLY A 16 3.23 -2.35 -10.30
C GLY A 16 4.32 -3.07 -9.49
N ILE A 17 4.06 -3.38 -8.22
CA ILE A 17 5.01 -4.03 -7.31
C ILE A 17 4.43 -5.33 -6.74
N HIS A 18 5.28 -6.13 -6.11
CA HIS A 18 4.85 -7.37 -5.48
C HIS A 18 4.06 -7.10 -4.19
N GLU A 19 3.04 -7.92 -3.91
CA GLU A 19 2.25 -7.86 -2.67
C GLU A 19 3.12 -7.96 -1.41
N SER A 20 4.20 -8.73 -1.49
CA SER A 20 5.20 -8.88 -0.43
C SER A 20 5.84 -7.54 -0.05
N THR A 21 6.11 -6.68 -1.02
CA THR A 21 6.70 -5.34 -0.83
C THR A 21 5.70 -4.43 -0.13
N VAL A 22 4.44 -4.40 -0.61
CA VAL A 22 3.35 -3.65 0.05
C VAL A 22 3.19 -4.11 1.50
N ARG A 23 3.17 -5.42 1.74
CA ARG A 23 3.05 -5.98 3.09
C ARG A 23 4.24 -5.60 3.97
N ARG A 24 5.46 -5.58 3.42
CA ARG A 24 6.66 -5.13 4.12
C ARG A 24 6.52 -3.67 4.54
N TRP A 25 6.05 -2.80 3.65
CA TRP A 25 5.83 -1.38 3.96
C TRP A 25 4.74 -1.16 5.01
N ILE A 26 3.66 -1.92 4.98
CA ILE A 26 2.63 -1.89 6.03
C ILE A 26 3.26 -2.31 7.37
N LYS A 27 4.02 -3.40 7.40
CA LYS A 27 4.69 -3.89 8.61
C LYS A 27 5.77 -2.91 9.12
N ALA A 28 6.43 -2.19 8.22
CA ALA A 28 7.41 -1.16 8.53
C ALA A 28 6.78 0.18 8.95
N GLY A 29 5.44 0.32 8.86
CA GLY A 29 4.74 1.58 9.15
C GLY A 29 4.85 2.65 8.06
N LEU A 30 5.39 2.30 6.89
CA LEU A 30 5.53 3.21 5.74
C LEU A 30 4.23 3.39 4.96
N LEU A 31 3.35 2.38 4.98
CA LEU A 31 2.05 2.43 4.35
C LEU A 31 0.95 2.18 5.38
N PRO A 32 0.17 3.21 5.76
CA PRO A 32 -0.96 3.02 6.65
C PRO A 32 -2.03 2.16 5.96
N ALA A 33 -2.43 1.08 6.62
CA ALA A 33 -3.46 0.17 6.15
C ALA A 33 -4.30 -0.33 7.31
N ASP A 34 -5.62 -0.29 7.14
CA ASP A 34 -6.58 -0.81 8.10
C ASP A 34 -6.75 -2.32 7.90
N ARG A 35 -6.62 -3.08 8.98
CA ARG A 35 -6.87 -4.52 8.96
C ARG A 35 -8.36 -4.75 9.19
N ILE A 36 -9.08 -5.24 8.18
CA ILE A 36 -10.54 -5.41 8.26
C ILE A 36 -10.89 -6.88 8.42
N GLY A 37 -11.33 -7.24 9.63
CA GLY A 37 -11.90 -8.55 9.95
C GLY A 37 -10.88 -9.67 10.27
N PRO A 38 -11.37 -10.90 10.53
CA PRO A 38 -10.52 -12.05 10.77
C PRO A 38 -9.75 -12.42 9.49
N GLY A 39 -8.41 -12.39 9.56
CA GLY A 39 -7.52 -12.78 8.47
C GLY A 39 -6.49 -11.71 8.06
N ARG A 40 -5.91 -11.90 6.87
CA ARG A 40 -4.85 -11.04 6.29
C ARG A 40 -5.41 -10.01 5.30
N ARG A 41 -6.63 -9.51 5.53
CA ARG A 41 -7.26 -8.52 4.66
C ARG A 41 -6.88 -7.12 5.12
N TYR A 42 -6.09 -6.42 4.29
CA TYR A 42 -5.72 -5.04 4.51
C TYR A 42 -6.48 -4.15 3.54
N ARG A 43 -6.92 -2.99 4.05
CA ARG A 43 -7.55 -1.93 3.29
C ARG A 43 -6.70 -0.68 3.40
N ILE A 44 -6.24 -0.24 2.25
CA ILE A 44 -5.35 0.91 2.10
C ILE A 44 -6.19 2.02 1.50
N ALA A 45 -6.14 3.22 2.09
CA ALA A 45 -6.82 4.35 1.49
C ALA A 45 -6.10 4.77 0.21
N ARG A 46 -6.87 5.06 -0.84
CA ARG A 46 -6.30 5.45 -2.14
C ARG A 46 -5.34 6.65 -2.04
N HIS A 47 -5.66 7.61 -1.18
CA HIS A 47 -4.82 8.77 -0.94
C HIS A 47 -3.42 8.41 -0.43
N ASP A 48 -3.30 7.42 0.47
CA ASP A 48 -2.01 6.96 0.97
C ASP A 48 -1.21 6.26 -0.13
N LEU A 49 -1.90 5.50 -0.99
CA LEU A 49 -1.29 4.89 -2.16
C LEU A 49 -0.72 5.94 -3.13
N ASP A 50 -1.46 7.02 -3.39
CA ASP A 50 -1.02 8.11 -4.26
C ASP A 50 0.16 8.88 -3.67
N ARG A 51 0.19 9.10 -2.35
CA ARG A 51 1.38 9.67 -1.67
C ARG A 51 2.59 8.76 -1.84
N LEU A 52 2.40 7.46 -1.66
CA LEU A 52 3.47 6.48 -1.79
C LEU A 52 3.98 6.40 -3.23
N ARG A 53 3.09 6.40 -4.23
CA ARG A 53 3.43 6.41 -5.66
C ARG A 53 4.36 7.56 -6.01
N LYS A 54 4.11 8.76 -5.47
CA LYS A 54 4.98 9.92 -5.64
C LYS A 54 6.36 9.71 -5.00
N SER A 55 6.42 9.08 -3.83
CA SER A 55 7.67 8.76 -3.16
C SER A 55 8.47 7.67 -3.88
N VAL A 56 7.81 6.62 -4.39
CA VAL A 56 8.47 5.50 -5.07
C VAL A 56 9.15 5.93 -6.37
N ARG A 57 8.50 6.81 -7.13
CA ARG A 57 9.07 7.41 -8.35
C ARG A 57 10.35 8.21 -8.07
N ASN A 58 10.48 8.79 -6.88
CA ASN A 58 11.62 9.61 -6.50
C ASN A 58 12.77 8.81 -5.83
N GLY A 59 12.78 7.49 -5.95
CA GLY A 59 13.78 6.61 -5.31
C GLY A 59 13.23 5.90 -4.08
N GLY A 60 12.14 5.17 -4.27
CA GLY A 60 11.33 4.58 -3.19
C GLY A 60 12.11 3.87 -2.08
N PRO A 61 11.50 3.79 -0.88
CA PRO A 61 12.16 3.16 0.25
C PRO A 61 12.40 1.67 -0.03
N MET A 62 13.68 1.31 -0.13
CA MET A 62 14.25 -0.05 0.03
C MET A 62 14.64 -0.88 -1.21
N ASP A 63 14.90 -0.30 -2.39
CA ASP A 63 15.74 -0.98 -3.40
C ASP A 63 17.20 -0.48 -3.30
N ARG A 64 17.85 -0.84 -2.19
CA ARG A 64 19.29 -0.62 -1.95
C ARG A 64 19.90 -1.90 -1.41
#